data_AF-A0A257L5R7-F1
#
_entry.id   AF-A0A257L5R7-F1
#
_cell.length_a   1.000
_cell.length_b   1.000
_cell.length_c   1.000
_cell.angle_alpha   90.00
_cell.angle_beta   90.00
_cell.angle_gamma   90.00
#
_symmetry.space_group_name_H-M   'P 1'
#
loop_
_entity.id
_entity.type
_entity.pdbx_description
1 polymer ?
#
loop_
_entity_poly.entity_id
_entity_poly.type
_entity_poly.pdbx_seq_one_letter_code
_entity_poly.pdbx_strand_id
1 'polypeptide(L)'
;MKNPLHSRLALLVALALASSGAGAGVIGFLGNFDVINDTGSTAHGFEIELEGLHLGDITDTFGGVGRGFPSGRGFDPLTSVQRYGAPIVEEYNNGTSWGTRVTYLGLFDAVSKRWDYGTPSGSFITPGDNCWSGGGVGYGPSTPCDHFGVGTIGNASKTTYSWLLETTPNSASLTKGGVVLPAPAWNVVAPAPVPGQPPAPPVVLAQIQAPAPIIEAQFGEAIWVKVFTTELPEAVKLEDLVHGNAKVDGAKTEVEWQLLQTDPGNPLAGQLESGYGVPVGPDAASILRRYEFYKFSGSYDEETHEALFAPGFGDSHPGPTDIGTYLGAQNGAVNLNMVAVPEPESWALMLAGLGAIGWLVRRRA
;
A
#
# COMPACT_ATOMS: atom_id res chain seq x y z
N MET A 1 -33.15 -66.36 37.64
CA MET A 1 -34.28 -65.59 37.05
C MET A 1 -34.13 -64.13 37.45
N LYS A 2 -34.44 -63.21 36.51
CA LYS A 2 -34.48 -61.72 36.57
C LYS A 2 -33.29 -60.98 35.89
N ASN A 3 -33.51 -60.62 34.62
CA ASN A 3 -33.18 -59.30 34.05
C ASN A 3 -34.08 -58.21 34.72
N PRO A 4 -34.06 -56.93 34.30
CA PRO A 4 -32.97 -55.94 34.15
C PRO A 4 -33.38 -54.59 34.83
N LEU A 5 -32.52 -53.57 34.92
CA LEU A 5 -32.93 -52.14 34.91
C LEU A 5 -31.67 -51.27 34.63
N HIS A 6 -31.57 -50.61 33.47
CA HIS A 6 -31.66 -49.13 33.29
C HIS A 6 -30.57 -48.34 34.05
N SER A 7 -29.92 -47.29 33.58
CA SER A 7 -30.10 -46.37 32.46
C SER A 7 -28.96 -45.35 32.57
N ARG A 8 -28.49 -44.82 31.43
CA ARG A 8 -28.24 -43.38 31.22
C ARG A 8 -27.52 -42.60 32.34
N LEU A 9 -26.20 -42.42 32.22
CA LEU A 9 -25.56 -41.13 32.57
C LEU A 9 -24.15 -41.00 31.97
N ALA A 10 -24.06 -40.67 30.69
CA ALA A 10 -22.91 -39.97 30.12
C ALA A 10 -23.35 -39.20 28.87
N LEU A 11 -24.48 -38.50 28.99
CA LEU A 11 -24.87 -37.42 28.09
C LEU A 11 -24.24 -36.15 28.66
N LEU A 12 -23.72 -35.28 27.77
CA LEU A 12 -23.24 -33.90 28.01
C LEU A 12 -21.75 -33.75 28.41
N VAL A 13 -20.80 -33.99 27.50
CA VAL A 13 -19.71 -33.04 27.13
C VAL A 13 -19.13 -33.45 25.75
N ALA A 14 -19.97 -33.59 24.72
CA ALA A 14 -19.51 -33.80 23.34
C ALA A 14 -20.15 -32.79 22.36
N LEU A 15 -20.73 -31.72 22.91
CA LEU A 15 -21.33 -30.62 22.15
C LEU A 15 -20.73 -29.26 22.54
N ALA A 16 -19.43 -29.24 22.84
CA ALA A 16 -18.61 -28.09 22.52
C ALA A 16 -18.05 -28.34 21.11
N LEU A 17 -18.95 -28.37 20.12
CA LEU A 17 -18.66 -27.68 18.88
C LEU A 17 -18.41 -26.24 19.31
N ALA A 18 -17.16 -25.96 19.72
CA ALA A 18 -16.63 -24.63 19.55
C ALA A 18 -16.84 -24.39 18.06
N SER A 19 -17.89 -23.64 17.76
CA SER A 19 -17.91 -22.76 16.61
C SER A 19 -16.48 -22.28 16.44
N SER A 20 -15.79 -22.78 15.42
CA SER A 20 -14.65 -22.09 14.86
C SER A 20 -15.22 -20.74 14.44
N GLY A 21 -15.22 -19.80 15.38
CA GLY A 21 -15.48 -18.41 15.10
C GLY A 21 -14.59 -18.07 13.94
N ALA A 22 -15.19 -17.46 12.91
CA ALA A 22 -14.46 -16.90 11.79
C ALA A 22 -13.22 -16.20 12.34
N GLY A 23 -12.05 -16.79 12.08
CA GLY A 23 -10.81 -16.10 12.39
C GLY A 23 -10.81 -14.86 11.52
N ALA A 24 -10.81 -13.68 12.14
CA ALA A 24 -10.57 -12.45 11.41
C ALA A 24 -9.21 -12.61 10.73
N GLY A 25 -9.22 -12.74 9.40
CA GLY A 25 -7.99 -12.70 8.63
C GLY A 25 -7.37 -11.32 8.80
N VAL A 26 -6.05 -11.26 8.92
CA VAL A 26 -5.36 -9.97 8.90
C VAL A 26 -5.40 -9.46 7.47
N ILE A 27 -6.01 -8.30 7.25
CA ILE A 27 -5.99 -7.61 5.96
C ILE A 27 -4.68 -6.84 5.91
N GLY A 28 -3.81 -7.21 4.98
CA GLY A 28 -2.56 -6.49 4.72
C GLY A 28 -2.74 -5.56 3.53
N PHE A 29 -2.45 -4.28 3.71
CA PHE A 29 -2.34 -3.31 2.63
C PHE A 29 -0.89 -3.14 2.25
N LEU A 30 -0.59 -3.27 0.97
CA LEU A 30 0.75 -3.08 0.43
C LEU A 30 0.70 -1.90 -0.52
N GLY A 31 1.73 -1.07 -0.49
CA GLY A 31 1.94 -0.01 -1.47
C GLY A 31 3.40 0.05 -1.85
N ASN A 32 3.68 -0.11 -3.14
CA ASN A 32 4.96 0.11 -3.79
C ASN A 32 4.78 1.19 -4.84
N PHE A 33 5.69 2.13 -4.95
CA PHE A 33 5.56 3.19 -5.94
C PHE A 33 6.90 3.70 -6.41
N ASP A 34 6.96 3.99 -7.71
CA ASP A 34 8.00 4.84 -8.28
C ASP A 34 7.57 6.30 -8.10
N VAL A 35 8.47 7.11 -7.56
CA VAL A 35 8.29 8.55 -7.45
C VAL A 35 9.44 9.27 -8.11
N ILE A 36 9.10 10.25 -8.93
CA ILE A 36 10.07 11.12 -9.60
C ILE A 36 10.41 12.28 -8.65
N ASN A 37 11.68 12.64 -8.59
CA ASN A 37 12.10 13.88 -8.01
C ASN A 37 11.98 15.01 -9.05
N ASP A 38 10.89 15.75 -9.04
CA ASP A 38 10.68 16.93 -9.89
C ASP A 38 10.83 18.25 -9.11
N THR A 39 11.45 18.21 -7.93
CA THR A 39 11.55 19.36 -7.00
C THR A 39 12.52 20.46 -7.45
N GLY A 40 13.27 20.25 -8.53
CA GLY A 40 14.32 21.15 -9.01
C GLY A 40 15.65 21.05 -8.26
N SER A 41 15.74 20.19 -7.24
CA SER A 41 16.97 19.97 -6.45
C SER A 41 17.23 18.48 -6.25
N THR A 42 18.50 18.09 -6.07
CA THR A 42 18.83 16.72 -5.68
C THR A 42 18.27 16.43 -4.28
N ALA A 43 17.56 15.32 -4.14
CA ALA A 43 17.06 14.84 -2.86
C ALA A 43 18.05 13.86 -2.22
N HIS A 44 18.18 13.89 -0.91
CA HIS A 44 19.06 13.00 -0.14
C HIS A 44 18.29 12.05 0.77
N GLY A 45 17.01 11.87 0.49
CA GLY A 45 16.17 10.90 1.18
C GLY A 45 14.71 11.08 0.81
N PHE A 46 13.89 10.22 1.38
CA PHE A 46 12.45 10.21 1.19
C PHE A 46 11.77 9.82 2.50
N GLU A 47 10.67 10.48 2.80
CA GLU A 47 9.90 10.25 4.02
C GLU A 47 8.45 9.90 3.66
N ILE A 48 7.95 8.84 4.30
CA ILE A 48 6.55 8.43 4.27
C ILE A 48 5.99 8.59 5.68
N GLU A 49 5.05 9.50 5.87
CA GLU A 49 4.32 9.68 7.12
C GLU A 49 2.95 9.00 7.03
N LEU A 50 2.68 8.11 7.97
CA LEU A 50 1.44 7.33 8.10
C LEU A 50 0.76 7.73 9.40
N GLU A 51 -0.11 8.73 9.33
CA GLU A 51 -0.84 9.24 10.49
C GLU A 51 -1.82 8.18 11.04
N GLY A 52 -1.86 8.03 12.36
CA GLY A 52 -2.78 7.12 13.04
C GLY A 52 -2.37 5.64 13.04
N LEU A 53 -1.17 5.29 12.54
CA LEU A 53 -0.63 3.94 12.61
C LEU A 53 0.54 3.86 13.60
N HIS A 54 0.57 2.77 14.37
CA HIS A 54 1.67 2.42 15.26
C HIS A 54 2.77 1.65 14.51
N LEU A 55 3.95 1.58 15.12
CA LEU A 55 5.06 0.81 14.55
C LEU A 55 4.69 -0.67 14.33
N GLY A 56 3.88 -1.24 15.22
CA GLY A 56 3.38 -2.62 15.12
C GLY A 56 2.42 -2.84 13.95
N ASP A 57 1.85 -1.78 13.38
CA ASP A 57 0.99 -1.85 12.21
C ASP A 57 1.79 -1.92 10.91
N ILE A 58 3.10 -1.63 10.94
CA ILE A 58 3.98 -1.69 9.77
C ILE A 58 4.46 -3.12 9.56
N THR A 59 3.94 -3.76 8.53
CA THR A 59 4.24 -5.15 8.19
C THR A 59 5.34 -5.31 7.18
N ASP A 60 5.74 -4.25 6.47
CA ASP A 60 6.85 -4.31 5.52
C ASP A 60 7.38 -2.95 5.09
N THR A 61 8.62 -2.94 4.57
CA THR A 61 9.19 -1.78 3.88
C THR A 61 10.08 -2.22 2.74
N PHE A 62 10.08 -1.49 1.62
CA PHE A 62 10.90 -1.83 0.47
C PHE A 62 12.39 -1.71 0.82
N GLY A 63 13.16 -2.79 0.65
CA GLY A 63 14.57 -2.87 1.07
C GLY A 63 14.78 -3.03 2.58
N GLY A 64 13.73 -3.33 3.35
CA GLY A 64 13.81 -3.61 4.78
C GLY A 64 14.66 -4.84 5.12
N VAL A 65 15.27 -4.85 6.31
CA VAL A 65 16.15 -5.94 6.74
C VAL A 65 15.36 -7.24 6.92
N GLY A 66 15.85 -8.33 6.33
CA GLY A 66 15.26 -9.67 6.48
C GLY A 66 14.01 -9.92 5.62
N ARG A 67 13.78 -9.10 4.58
CA ARG A 67 12.58 -9.14 3.74
C ARG A 67 12.84 -9.67 2.31
N GLY A 68 13.77 -10.61 2.17
CA GLY A 68 14.06 -11.25 0.88
C GLY A 68 14.84 -10.41 -0.14
N PHE A 69 14.78 -9.07 -0.03
CA PHE A 69 15.65 -8.17 -0.79
C PHE A 69 16.96 -7.82 -0.05
N PRO A 70 18.06 -7.58 -0.78
CA PRO A 70 19.26 -6.97 -0.22
C PRO A 70 19.00 -5.61 0.41
N SER A 71 19.46 -5.42 1.65
CA SER A 71 19.26 -4.20 2.45
C SER A 71 20.42 -3.20 2.39
N GLY A 72 21.45 -3.48 1.58
CA GLY A 72 22.55 -2.54 1.34
C GLY A 72 22.09 -1.32 0.54
N ARG A 73 23.04 -0.43 0.27
CA ARG A 73 22.80 0.88 -0.36
C ARG A 73 23.55 1.00 -1.68
N GLY A 74 23.00 1.76 -2.64
CA GLY A 74 23.58 1.99 -3.95
C GLY A 74 22.82 1.33 -5.09
N PHE A 75 23.54 1.02 -6.18
CA PHE A 75 22.95 0.66 -7.48
C PHE A 75 23.19 -0.80 -7.90
N ASP A 76 23.88 -1.58 -7.07
CA ASP A 76 24.17 -2.98 -7.37
C ASP A 76 23.02 -3.89 -6.88
N PRO A 77 22.26 -4.53 -7.79
CA PRO A 77 21.11 -5.36 -7.43
C PRO A 77 21.47 -6.58 -6.58
N LEU A 78 22.75 -6.99 -6.53
CA LEU A 78 23.18 -8.09 -5.67
C LEU A 78 23.29 -7.70 -4.20
N THR A 79 23.43 -6.41 -3.91
CA THR A 79 23.73 -5.91 -2.57
C THR A 79 22.75 -4.85 -2.09
N SER A 80 21.97 -4.25 -2.98
CA SER A 80 21.02 -3.20 -2.68
C SER A 80 19.82 -3.29 -3.61
N VAL A 81 18.61 -3.08 -3.08
CA VAL A 81 17.44 -2.74 -3.91
C VAL A 81 17.11 -1.26 -3.87
N GLN A 82 17.47 -0.57 -2.78
CA GLN A 82 17.16 0.84 -2.60
C GLN A 82 18.42 1.68 -2.46
N ARG A 83 18.51 2.78 -3.24
CA ARG A 83 19.68 3.69 -3.28
C ARG A 83 20.18 4.08 -1.90
N TYR A 84 19.27 4.40 -0.98
CA TYR A 84 19.57 4.86 0.37
C TYR A 84 19.79 3.72 1.39
N GLY A 85 19.55 2.46 1.00
CA GLY A 85 19.53 1.30 1.88
C GLY A 85 18.21 1.12 2.62
N ALA A 86 18.22 0.23 3.61
CA ALA A 86 17.06 -0.02 4.46
C ALA A 86 16.57 1.26 5.16
N PRO A 87 15.25 1.47 5.26
CA PRO A 87 14.72 2.65 5.92
C PRO A 87 14.80 2.54 7.44
N ILE A 88 14.72 3.70 8.08
CA ILE A 88 14.46 3.84 9.51
C ILE A 88 12.94 3.95 9.69
N VAL A 89 12.37 3.18 10.62
CA VAL A 89 10.93 3.19 10.91
C VAL A 89 10.73 3.56 12.38
N GLU A 90 10.08 4.70 12.61
CA GLU A 90 9.93 5.29 13.94
C GLU A 90 8.54 5.89 14.13
N GLU A 91 8.01 5.83 15.35
CA GLU A 91 6.78 6.55 15.70
C GLU A 91 7.07 8.03 15.92
N TYR A 92 6.11 8.88 15.57
CA TYR A 92 6.14 10.30 15.86
C TYR A 92 4.87 10.75 16.58
N ASN A 93 5.02 11.81 17.37
CA ASN A 93 3.93 12.58 17.92
C ASN A 93 4.36 14.03 17.99
N ASN A 94 3.67 14.92 17.27
CA ASN A 94 3.99 16.35 17.20
C ASN A 94 2.99 17.21 17.99
N GLY A 95 2.16 16.59 18.84
CA GLY A 95 1.13 17.24 19.65
C GLY A 95 -0.19 17.52 18.91
N THR A 96 -0.19 17.53 17.58
CA THR A 96 -1.39 17.71 16.74
C THR A 96 -1.79 16.46 15.98
N SER A 97 -0.80 15.61 15.66
CA SER A 97 -0.94 14.32 15.00
C SER A 97 0.11 13.36 15.54
N TRP A 98 -0.18 12.08 15.37
CA TRP A 98 0.71 10.98 15.72
C TRP A 98 0.67 9.93 14.62
N GLY A 99 1.70 9.10 14.53
CA GLY A 99 1.74 8.04 13.54
C GLY A 99 3.10 7.40 13.44
N THR A 100 3.36 6.74 12.31
CA THR A 100 4.64 6.11 12.02
C THR A 100 5.27 6.74 10.79
N ARG A 101 6.59 6.88 10.83
CA ARG A 101 7.40 7.45 9.76
C ARG A 101 8.38 6.41 9.23
N VAL A 102 8.40 6.24 7.92
CA VAL A 102 9.40 5.45 7.20
C VAL A 102 10.34 6.41 6.48
N THR A 103 11.62 6.39 6.84
CA THR A 103 12.63 7.33 6.31
C THR A 103 13.75 6.59 5.60
N TYR A 104 13.88 6.86 4.30
CA TYR A 104 15.03 6.47 3.49
C TYR A 104 16.01 7.64 3.44
N LEU A 105 17.28 7.43 3.80
CA LEU A 105 18.21 8.55 3.99
C LEU A 105 19.63 8.27 3.46
N GLY A 106 20.17 9.25 2.74
CA GLY A 106 21.59 9.34 2.41
C GLY A 106 22.45 9.47 3.67
N LEU A 107 23.74 9.17 3.56
CA LEU A 107 24.70 9.42 4.62
C LEU A 107 25.49 10.67 4.27
N PHE A 108 25.49 11.63 5.19
CA PHE A 108 26.26 12.85 5.05
C PHE A 108 27.62 12.72 5.73
N ASP A 109 28.70 12.91 4.97
CA ASP A 109 30.03 13.06 5.51
C ASP A 109 30.30 14.53 5.85
N ALA A 110 30.39 14.82 7.14
CA ALA A 110 30.64 16.17 7.66
C ALA A 110 32.02 16.73 7.31
N VAL A 111 33.00 15.89 6.98
CA VAL A 111 34.36 16.29 6.61
C VAL A 111 34.41 16.72 5.15
N SER A 112 33.96 15.86 4.23
CA SER A 112 33.94 16.19 2.80
C SER A 112 32.78 17.08 2.39
N LYS A 113 31.77 17.26 3.25
CA LYS A 113 30.50 17.97 2.96
C LYS A 113 29.77 17.33 1.79
N ARG A 114 29.70 16.00 1.76
CA ARG A 114 29.08 15.23 0.67
C ARG A 114 28.11 14.21 1.21
N TRP A 115 26.99 14.08 0.53
CA TRP A 115 26.14 12.92 0.62
C TRP A 115 26.69 11.80 -0.23
N ASP A 116 26.57 10.58 0.26
CA ASP A 116 26.99 9.38 -0.47
C ASP A 116 26.10 9.10 -1.70
N TYR A 117 24.79 9.32 -1.55
CA TYR A 117 23.80 9.18 -2.59
C TYR A 117 22.80 10.33 -2.57
N GLY A 118 22.23 10.59 -3.74
CA GLY A 118 21.12 11.50 -3.91
C GLY A 118 20.36 11.20 -5.19
N THR A 119 19.11 11.64 -5.25
CA THR A 119 18.20 11.45 -6.37
C THR A 119 18.13 12.76 -7.11
N PRO A 120 18.74 12.87 -8.31
CA PRO A 120 18.75 14.13 -9.06
C PRO A 120 17.32 14.52 -9.42
N SER A 121 17.08 15.82 -9.60
CA SER A 121 15.80 16.25 -10.12
C SER A 121 15.73 16.09 -11.64
N GLY A 122 14.56 15.73 -12.15
CA GLY A 122 14.31 15.64 -13.58
C GLY A 122 12.93 15.09 -13.91
N SER A 123 12.76 14.72 -15.17
CA SER A 123 11.59 14.02 -15.68
C SER A 123 12.01 12.62 -16.13
N PHE A 124 11.23 11.60 -15.79
CA PHE A 124 11.50 10.24 -16.20
C PHE A 124 10.20 9.52 -16.53
N ILE A 125 10.19 8.75 -17.60
CA ILE A 125 9.06 7.90 -17.93
C ILE A 125 9.51 6.48 -17.59
N THR A 126 8.88 5.92 -16.57
CA THR A 126 9.08 4.53 -16.15
C THR A 126 7.87 3.71 -16.61
N PRO A 127 8.05 2.44 -17.01
CA PRO A 127 6.96 1.47 -17.13
C PRO A 127 6.30 1.11 -15.80
N GLY A 128 6.48 1.88 -14.72
CA GLY A 128 6.03 1.63 -13.35
C GLY A 128 6.89 0.58 -12.62
N ASP A 129 7.24 0.84 -11.37
CA ASP A 129 7.95 -0.08 -10.46
C ASP A 129 9.35 -0.53 -10.92
N ASN A 130 10.07 0.36 -11.59
CA ASN A 130 11.38 0.14 -12.18
C ASN A 130 12.48 1.02 -11.56
N CYS A 131 12.14 2.03 -10.75
CA CYS A 131 13.10 2.99 -10.20
C CYS A 131 13.91 2.43 -9.01
N TRP A 132 14.50 1.25 -9.17
CA TRP A 132 15.26 0.57 -8.12
C TRP A 132 16.36 -0.33 -8.71
N SER A 133 17.28 -0.77 -7.85
CA SER A 133 18.41 -1.60 -8.24
C SER A 133 17.95 -3.01 -8.61
N GLY A 134 17.76 -3.25 -9.91
CA GLY A 134 17.19 -4.49 -10.44
C GLY A 134 15.94 -4.27 -11.30
N GLY A 135 15.35 -3.07 -11.25
CA GLY A 135 14.15 -2.69 -11.99
C GLY A 135 14.36 -2.39 -13.48
N GLY A 136 15.32 -3.02 -14.17
CA GLY A 136 15.33 -3.07 -15.65
C GLY A 136 15.54 -1.77 -16.47
N VAL A 137 15.50 -0.56 -15.89
CA VAL A 137 15.57 0.72 -16.63
C VAL A 137 16.97 1.36 -16.67
N GLY A 138 18.01 0.58 -16.36
CA GLY A 138 19.37 1.13 -16.22
C GLY A 138 19.49 2.08 -15.02
N TYR A 139 18.80 1.75 -13.93
CA TYR A 139 18.80 2.51 -12.68
C TYR A 139 20.22 2.79 -12.17
N GLY A 140 20.52 4.04 -11.88
CA GLY A 140 21.87 4.50 -11.53
C GLY A 140 21.91 5.93 -11.00
N PRO A 141 23.13 6.50 -10.83
CA PRO A 141 23.33 7.82 -10.23
C PRO A 141 22.55 8.97 -10.89
N SER A 142 22.27 8.87 -12.19
CA SER A 142 21.55 9.90 -12.96
C SER A 142 20.04 9.69 -13.01
N THR A 143 19.50 8.61 -12.44
CA THR A 143 18.07 8.30 -12.50
C THR A 143 17.31 9.21 -11.53
N PRO A 144 16.37 10.05 -12.01
CA PRO A 144 15.73 11.09 -11.19
C PRO A 144 14.47 10.58 -10.47
N CYS A 145 14.40 9.29 -10.20
CA CYS A 145 13.31 8.64 -9.47
C CYS A 145 13.87 7.57 -8.55
N ASP A 146 13.06 7.16 -7.56
CA ASP A 146 13.31 5.99 -6.73
C ASP A 146 12.01 5.23 -6.49
N HIS A 147 12.16 3.98 -6.07
CA HIS A 147 11.07 3.11 -5.66
C HIS A 147 10.99 3.04 -4.14
N PHE A 148 9.78 3.16 -3.60
CA PHE A 148 9.55 3.01 -2.17
C PHE A 148 8.37 2.09 -1.94
N GLY A 149 8.26 1.54 -0.74
CA GLY A 149 7.09 0.79 -0.40
C GLY A 149 6.95 0.54 1.08
N VAL A 150 5.70 0.37 1.51
CA VAL A 150 5.32 0.07 2.88
C VAL A 150 4.13 -0.88 2.89
N GLY A 151 4.19 -1.86 3.78
CA GLY A 151 3.08 -2.74 4.10
C GLY A 151 2.48 -2.37 5.46
N THR A 152 1.15 -2.42 5.58
CA THR A 152 0.43 -2.12 6.83
C THR A 152 -0.72 -3.10 7.12
N ILE A 153 -1.19 -3.15 8.37
CA ILE A 153 -2.38 -3.92 8.81
C ILE A 153 -3.66 -3.05 8.83
N GLY A 154 -3.53 -1.75 8.51
CA GLY A 154 -4.62 -0.78 8.52
C GLY A 154 -4.35 0.40 7.59
N ASN A 155 -5.38 1.20 7.32
CA ASN A 155 -5.19 2.47 6.62
C ASN A 155 -4.70 3.53 7.59
N ALA A 156 -3.72 4.33 7.15
CA ALA A 156 -3.44 5.60 7.78
C ALA A 156 -4.63 6.55 7.62
N SER A 157 -4.86 7.43 8.59
CA SER A 157 -5.84 8.52 8.44
C SER A 157 -5.37 9.53 7.38
N LYS A 158 -4.05 9.64 7.20
CA LYS A 158 -3.41 10.44 6.17
C LYS A 158 -2.03 9.86 5.83
N THR A 159 -1.72 9.77 4.55
CA THR A 159 -0.38 9.46 4.05
C THR A 159 0.24 10.69 3.43
N THR A 160 1.44 11.06 3.87
CA THR A 160 2.21 12.17 3.29
C THR A 160 3.56 11.67 2.80
N TYR A 161 3.89 12.06 1.57
CA TYR A 161 5.17 11.76 0.93
C TYR A 161 6.02 13.02 0.82
N SER A 162 7.32 12.91 1.09
CA SER A 162 8.23 14.05 0.98
C SER A 162 9.62 13.62 0.55
N TRP A 163 10.15 14.30 -0.45
CA TRP A 163 11.59 14.29 -0.71
C TRP A 163 12.31 15.07 0.40
N LEU A 164 13.50 14.63 0.78
CA LEU A 164 14.34 15.34 1.75
C LEU A 164 15.43 16.11 0.99
N LEU A 165 15.29 17.43 0.95
CA LEU A 165 16.11 18.35 0.17
C LEU A 165 17.07 19.12 1.07
N GLU A 166 18.27 19.46 0.58
CA GLU A 166 19.17 20.32 1.35
C GLU A 166 18.55 21.71 1.57
N THR A 167 18.66 22.23 2.80
CA THR A 167 18.28 23.61 3.11
C THR A 167 19.22 24.63 2.47
N THR A 168 20.51 24.26 2.35
CA THR A 168 21.55 25.00 1.64
C THR A 168 22.53 24.02 1.01
N PRO A 169 23.19 24.38 -0.12
CA PRO A 169 24.11 23.48 -0.81
C PRO A 169 25.22 22.90 0.11
N ASN A 170 25.40 21.58 0.06
CA ASN A 170 26.36 20.78 0.83
C ASN A 170 26.13 20.80 2.35
N SER A 171 24.88 20.95 2.79
CA SER A 171 24.50 20.93 4.20
C SER A 171 23.94 19.58 4.64
N ALA A 172 24.14 19.24 5.91
CA ALA A 172 23.51 18.08 6.54
C ALA A 172 22.02 18.32 6.85
N SER A 173 21.57 19.58 6.81
CA SER A 173 20.24 19.98 7.22
C SER A 173 19.28 19.86 6.04
N LEU A 174 18.26 19.01 6.21
CA LEU A 174 17.26 18.73 5.20
C LEU A 174 15.92 19.42 5.52
N THR A 175 15.18 19.74 4.48
CA THR A 175 13.79 20.20 4.52
C THR A 175 12.93 19.30 3.64
N LYS A 176 11.62 19.28 3.89
CA LYS A 176 10.67 18.51 3.09
C LYS A 176 10.35 19.25 1.79
N GLY A 177 10.56 18.57 0.66
CA GLY A 177 10.00 18.90 -0.64
C GLY A 177 8.72 18.09 -0.86
N GLY A 178 7.61 18.77 -1.14
CA GLY A 178 6.32 18.12 -1.36
C GLY A 178 6.33 17.17 -2.57
N VAL A 179 5.49 16.14 -2.50
CA VAL A 179 5.28 15.15 -3.57
C VAL A 179 3.79 15.14 -3.91
N VAL A 180 3.46 15.27 -5.19
CA VAL A 180 2.07 15.26 -5.68
C VAL A 180 1.71 13.86 -6.19
N LEU A 181 1.86 12.86 -5.32
CA LEU A 181 1.47 11.47 -5.60
C LEU A 181 0.41 11.06 -4.57
N PRO A 182 -0.87 10.92 -4.98
CA PRO A 182 -1.93 10.45 -4.09
C PRO A 182 -1.71 9.01 -3.63
N ALA A 183 -2.05 8.70 -2.38
CA ALA A 183 -2.02 7.34 -1.83
C ALA A 183 -3.43 6.71 -1.82
N PRO A 184 -3.61 5.44 -2.23
CA PRO A 184 -4.88 4.73 -2.13
C PRO A 184 -5.18 4.33 -0.68
N ALA A 185 -6.37 4.69 -0.21
CA ALA A 185 -6.99 4.15 0.99
C ALA A 185 -7.89 2.97 0.61
N TRP A 186 -7.70 1.82 1.25
CA TRP A 186 -8.38 0.58 0.89
C TRP A 186 -9.56 0.28 1.81
N ASN A 187 -10.71 -0.04 1.24
CA ASN A 187 -11.88 -0.46 2.01
C ASN A 187 -12.33 -1.85 1.58
N VAL A 188 -12.36 -2.78 2.53
CA VAL A 188 -12.80 -4.16 2.30
C VAL A 188 -14.14 -4.34 2.99
N VAL A 189 -15.19 -4.51 2.18
CA VAL A 189 -16.57 -4.65 2.67
C VAL A 189 -16.95 -6.13 2.58
N ALA A 190 -17.02 -6.80 3.73
CA ALA A 190 -17.53 -8.16 3.82
C ALA A 190 -19.08 -8.15 3.72
N PRO A 191 -19.68 -9.01 2.89
CA PRO A 191 -21.14 -9.13 2.83
C PRO A 191 -21.70 -9.69 4.14
N ALA A 192 -22.93 -9.28 4.47
CA ALA A 192 -23.61 -9.73 5.68
C ALA A 192 -23.77 -11.27 5.67
N PRO A 193 -23.48 -11.96 6.78
CA PRO A 193 -23.67 -13.41 6.86
C PRO A 193 -25.14 -13.79 6.66
N VAL A 194 -25.41 -14.68 5.71
CA VAL A 194 -26.75 -15.25 5.51
C VAL A 194 -26.81 -16.64 6.17
N PRO A 195 -27.71 -16.88 7.14
CA PRO A 195 -27.81 -18.17 7.81
C PRO A 195 -28.02 -19.34 6.82
N GLY A 196 -27.18 -20.37 6.93
CA GLY A 196 -27.27 -21.56 6.08
C GLY A 196 -26.67 -21.41 4.68
N GLN A 197 -26.05 -20.27 4.37
CA GLN A 197 -25.27 -20.06 3.14
C GLN A 197 -23.78 -19.92 3.44
N PRO A 198 -22.90 -20.33 2.51
CA PRO A 198 -21.49 -20.01 2.61
C PRO A 198 -21.27 -18.49 2.60
N PRO A 199 -20.23 -17.98 3.28
CA PRO A 199 -19.87 -16.56 3.20
C PRO A 199 -19.69 -16.14 1.74
N ALA A 200 -20.32 -15.03 1.34
CA ALA A 200 -20.10 -14.46 0.02
C ALA A 200 -18.75 -13.71 -0.04
N PRO A 201 -18.12 -13.58 -1.22
CA PRO A 201 -16.86 -12.87 -1.36
C PRO A 201 -16.97 -11.39 -0.97
N PRO A 202 -15.91 -10.79 -0.40
CA PRO A 202 -15.89 -9.37 -0.08
C PRO A 202 -15.85 -8.49 -1.33
N VAL A 203 -16.25 -7.23 -1.17
CA VAL A 203 -16.01 -6.16 -2.15
C VAL A 203 -14.78 -5.38 -1.69
N VAL A 204 -13.88 -5.06 -2.63
CA VAL A 204 -12.70 -4.23 -2.34
C VAL A 204 -12.76 -2.94 -3.13
N LEU A 205 -12.69 -1.84 -2.40
CA LEU A 205 -12.64 -0.48 -2.92
C LEU A 205 -11.27 0.11 -2.62
N ALA A 206 -10.78 0.93 -3.54
CA ALA A 206 -9.62 1.77 -3.31
C ALA A 206 -10.05 3.19 -3.62
N GLN A 207 -9.92 4.04 -2.61
CA GLN A 207 -10.23 5.44 -2.67
C GLN A 207 -8.94 6.22 -2.78
N ILE A 208 -8.80 6.96 -3.87
CA ILE A 208 -7.67 7.86 -4.09
C ILE A 208 -8.22 9.27 -4.07
N GLN A 209 -7.80 10.07 -3.08
CA GLN A 209 -8.21 11.45 -2.93
C GLN A 209 -7.29 12.37 -3.76
N ALA A 210 -7.88 13.24 -4.57
CA ALA A 210 -7.15 14.31 -5.25
C ALA A 210 -6.43 15.24 -4.25
N PRO A 211 -5.34 15.91 -4.66
CA PRO A 211 -4.68 16.91 -3.81
C PRO A 211 -5.66 18.00 -3.34
N ALA A 212 -5.40 18.55 -2.15
CA ALA A 212 -6.16 19.69 -1.65
C ALA A 212 -5.94 20.92 -2.55
N PRO A 213 -6.96 21.76 -2.75
CA PRO A 213 -6.83 22.97 -3.54
C PRO A 213 -5.90 23.99 -2.86
N ILE A 214 -5.18 24.76 -3.68
CA ILE A 214 -4.34 25.88 -3.18
C ILE A 214 -5.25 26.99 -2.63
N ILE A 215 -6.40 27.21 -3.27
CA ILE A 215 -7.41 28.18 -2.86
C ILE A 215 -8.67 27.39 -2.50
N GLU A 216 -9.04 27.38 -1.21
CA GLU A 216 -10.15 26.55 -0.69
C GLU A 216 -11.50 26.74 -1.40
N ALA A 217 -11.73 27.91 -2.01
CA ALA A 217 -12.95 28.22 -2.75
C ALA A 217 -12.95 27.74 -4.22
N GLN A 218 -11.83 27.22 -4.71
CA GLN A 218 -11.64 26.76 -6.07
C GLN A 218 -11.44 25.25 -6.12
N PHE A 219 -11.56 24.70 -7.33
CA PHE A 219 -11.16 23.32 -7.59
C PHE A 219 -9.64 23.14 -7.37
N GLY A 220 -9.25 21.92 -7.02
CA GLY A 220 -7.84 21.56 -6.85
C GLY A 220 -7.10 21.41 -8.18
N GLU A 221 -5.80 21.10 -8.10
CA GLU A 221 -5.05 20.69 -9.30
C GLU A 221 -5.58 19.35 -9.80
N ALA A 222 -5.88 19.26 -11.08
CA ALA A 222 -6.40 18.04 -11.69
C ALA A 222 -5.29 17.05 -12.04
N ILE A 223 -5.52 15.77 -11.75
CA ILE A 223 -4.60 14.67 -12.00
C ILE A 223 -5.35 13.56 -12.71
N TRP A 224 -4.76 13.03 -13.77
CA TRP A 224 -5.24 11.80 -14.39
C TRP A 224 -4.71 10.59 -13.65
N VAL A 225 -5.59 9.66 -13.34
CA VAL A 225 -5.22 8.31 -12.91
C VAL A 225 -5.66 7.29 -13.96
N LYS A 226 -4.79 6.34 -14.24
CA LYS A 226 -5.10 5.15 -15.02
C LYS A 226 -4.97 3.92 -14.12
N VAL A 227 -6.02 3.11 -14.04
CA VAL A 227 -6.10 1.97 -13.12
C VAL A 227 -6.04 0.66 -13.87
N PHE A 228 -5.29 -0.31 -13.33
CA PHE A 228 -5.30 -1.71 -13.73
C PHE A 228 -5.64 -2.58 -12.53
N THR A 229 -6.59 -3.52 -12.66
CA THR A 229 -6.98 -4.43 -11.57
C THR A 229 -6.68 -5.89 -11.93
N THR A 230 -6.22 -6.67 -10.95
CA THR A 230 -6.01 -8.11 -11.09
C THR A 230 -6.30 -8.85 -9.79
N GLU A 231 -7.05 -9.93 -9.90
CA GLU A 231 -7.35 -10.84 -8.80
C GLU A 231 -6.40 -12.04 -8.86
N LEU A 232 -5.86 -12.42 -7.70
CA LEU A 232 -4.88 -13.51 -7.61
C LEU A 232 -5.36 -14.58 -6.64
N PRO A 233 -5.17 -15.88 -6.96
CA PRO A 233 -5.60 -16.99 -6.10
C PRO A 233 -4.68 -17.19 -4.88
N GLU A 234 -3.61 -16.42 -4.77
CA GLU A 234 -2.62 -16.50 -3.70
C GLU A 234 -2.36 -15.12 -3.08
N ALA A 235 -1.80 -15.11 -1.87
CA ALA A 235 -1.37 -13.88 -1.22
C ALA A 235 -0.16 -13.27 -1.95
N VAL A 236 -0.04 -11.94 -1.87
CA VAL A 236 1.09 -11.19 -2.42
C VAL A 236 1.92 -10.54 -1.32
N LYS A 237 3.22 -10.40 -1.59
CA LYS A 237 4.16 -9.68 -0.72
C LYS A 237 4.58 -8.36 -1.36
N LEU A 238 5.20 -7.49 -0.58
CA LEU A 238 5.70 -6.20 -1.07
C LEU A 238 6.70 -6.40 -2.22
N GLU A 239 7.49 -7.47 -2.18
CA GLU A 239 8.47 -7.83 -3.20
C GLU A 239 7.84 -8.36 -4.49
N ASP A 240 6.58 -8.81 -4.43
CA ASP A 240 5.85 -9.26 -5.61
C ASP A 240 5.32 -8.09 -6.45
N LEU A 241 5.31 -6.86 -5.89
CA LEU A 241 4.73 -5.66 -6.50
C LEU A 241 5.73 -4.84 -7.33
N VAL A 242 6.82 -5.45 -7.80
CA VAL A 242 7.83 -4.81 -8.64
C VAL A 242 7.72 -5.20 -10.11
N HIS A 243 8.23 -4.37 -11.01
CA HIS A 243 8.27 -4.66 -12.44
C HIS A 243 9.05 -5.95 -12.76
N GLY A 244 8.59 -6.70 -13.77
CA GLY A 244 9.20 -7.96 -14.17
C GLY A 244 8.79 -9.16 -13.31
N ASN A 245 8.01 -8.93 -12.24
CA ASN A 245 7.33 -10.02 -11.55
C ASN A 245 6.12 -10.47 -12.38
N ALA A 246 5.98 -11.78 -12.59
CA ALA A 246 4.91 -12.37 -13.40
C ALA A 246 3.49 -11.99 -12.91
N LYS A 247 3.32 -11.72 -11.61
CA LYS A 247 2.04 -11.28 -11.02
C LYS A 247 1.66 -9.87 -11.44
N VAL A 248 2.64 -8.97 -11.57
CA VAL A 248 2.46 -7.59 -12.03
C VAL A 248 2.32 -7.55 -13.55
N ASP A 249 3.17 -8.26 -14.29
CA ASP A 249 3.15 -8.25 -15.76
C ASP A 249 1.89 -8.93 -16.35
N GLY A 250 1.30 -9.86 -15.59
CA GLY A 250 0.02 -10.48 -15.90
C GLY A 250 -1.19 -9.57 -15.68
N ALA A 251 -1.01 -8.42 -15.03
CA ALA A 251 -2.12 -7.55 -14.66
C ALA A 251 -2.65 -6.75 -15.86
N LYS A 252 -3.80 -7.13 -16.41
CA LYS A 252 -4.33 -6.54 -17.65
C LYS A 252 -5.86 -6.42 -17.73
N THR A 253 -6.59 -6.71 -16.66
CA THR A 253 -8.00 -7.05 -16.81
C THR A 253 -8.88 -5.86 -17.16
N GLU A 254 -8.63 -4.68 -16.58
CA GLU A 254 -9.46 -3.49 -16.79
C GLU A 254 -8.56 -2.25 -16.84
N VAL A 255 -8.78 -1.36 -17.81
CA VAL A 255 -8.07 -0.08 -17.93
C VAL A 255 -9.09 1.03 -17.86
N GLU A 256 -8.99 1.85 -16.83
CA GLU A 256 -9.91 2.98 -16.62
C GLU A 256 -9.12 4.26 -16.44
N TRP A 257 -9.48 5.29 -17.20
CA TRP A 257 -9.03 6.65 -16.97
C TRP A 257 -10.04 7.34 -16.07
N GLN A 258 -9.55 8.06 -15.07
CA GLN A 258 -10.37 8.96 -14.27
C GLN A 258 -9.59 10.24 -13.97
N LEU A 259 -10.27 11.38 -14.09
CA LEU A 259 -9.75 12.66 -13.62
C LEU A 259 -10.07 12.78 -12.12
N LEU A 260 -9.04 13.06 -11.34
CA LEU A 260 -9.14 13.39 -9.93
C LEU A 260 -8.96 14.90 -9.76
N GLN A 261 -9.98 15.57 -9.22
CA GLN A 261 -9.91 16.99 -8.89
C GLN A 261 -10.78 17.25 -7.67
N THR A 262 -10.22 17.88 -6.63
CA THR A 262 -11.01 18.23 -5.44
C THR A 262 -12.00 19.34 -5.79
N ASP A 263 -13.28 19.12 -5.50
CA ASP A 263 -14.35 20.10 -5.66
C ASP A 263 -14.64 20.78 -4.31
N PRO A 264 -14.64 22.13 -4.24
CA PRO A 264 -14.92 22.86 -3.00
C PRO A 264 -16.37 22.68 -2.48
N GLY A 265 -17.32 22.38 -3.36
CA GLY A 265 -18.72 22.10 -3.01
C GLY A 265 -18.99 20.63 -2.67
N ASN A 266 -18.14 19.71 -3.16
CA ASN A 266 -18.24 18.28 -2.89
C ASN A 266 -16.85 17.61 -2.88
N PRO A 267 -16.13 17.58 -1.73
CA PRO A 267 -14.79 17.01 -1.65
C PRO A 267 -14.66 15.54 -2.08
N LEU A 268 -15.78 14.79 -2.08
CA LEU A 268 -15.83 13.39 -2.53
C LEU A 268 -15.83 13.25 -4.06
N ALA A 269 -16.10 14.32 -4.82
CA ALA A 269 -16.09 14.28 -6.29
C ALA A 269 -14.67 14.05 -6.87
N GLY A 270 -13.63 14.33 -6.09
CA GLY A 270 -12.23 14.07 -6.46
C GLY A 270 -11.73 12.67 -6.08
N GLN A 271 -12.63 11.72 -5.83
CA GLN A 271 -12.27 10.35 -5.43
C GLN A 271 -12.38 9.36 -6.58
N LEU A 272 -11.32 8.59 -6.79
CA LEU A 272 -11.38 7.35 -7.56
C LEU A 272 -12.21 6.32 -6.77
N GLU A 273 -13.22 5.71 -7.39
CA GLU A 273 -13.89 4.52 -6.84
C GLU A 273 -13.54 3.28 -7.68
N SER A 274 -12.35 2.72 -7.47
CA SER A 274 -11.97 1.50 -8.18
C SER A 274 -12.69 0.28 -7.59
N GLY A 275 -13.38 -0.47 -8.45
CA GLY A 275 -14.07 -1.74 -8.14
C GLY A 275 -15.61 -1.70 -8.22
N TYR A 276 -16.24 -0.52 -8.33
CA TYR A 276 -17.68 -0.29 -8.52
C TYR A 276 -18.65 -1.22 -7.75
N GLY A 277 -18.26 -1.67 -6.56
CA GLY A 277 -19.10 -2.59 -5.77
C GLY A 277 -19.13 -4.03 -6.27
N VAL A 278 -18.29 -4.41 -7.24
CA VAL A 278 -18.20 -5.79 -7.74
C VAL A 278 -17.48 -6.66 -6.70
N PRO A 279 -18.08 -7.79 -6.27
CA PRO A 279 -17.41 -8.73 -5.39
C PRO A 279 -16.20 -9.33 -6.08
N VAL A 280 -15.15 -9.60 -5.30
CA VAL A 280 -13.99 -10.33 -5.82
C VAL A 280 -14.37 -11.72 -6.27
N GLY A 281 -13.60 -12.28 -7.20
CA GLY A 281 -13.69 -13.68 -7.56
C GLY A 281 -13.66 -14.60 -6.32
N PRO A 282 -14.45 -15.69 -6.30
CA PRO A 282 -14.62 -16.53 -5.11
C PRO A 282 -13.33 -17.23 -4.65
N ASP A 283 -12.34 -17.36 -5.54
CA ASP A 283 -11.04 -17.97 -5.26
C ASP A 283 -9.92 -16.93 -5.02
N ALA A 284 -10.23 -15.63 -5.03
CA ALA A 284 -9.24 -14.59 -4.84
C ALA A 284 -8.74 -14.54 -3.40
N ALA A 285 -7.45 -14.77 -3.21
CA ALA A 285 -6.77 -14.57 -1.92
C ALA A 285 -6.19 -13.16 -1.80
N SER A 286 -5.95 -12.48 -2.93
CA SER A 286 -5.52 -11.09 -2.95
C SER A 286 -6.02 -10.34 -4.20
N ILE A 287 -6.05 -9.01 -4.10
CA ILE A 287 -6.20 -8.11 -5.24
C ILE A 287 -4.96 -7.27 -5.37
N LEU A 288 -4.49 -7.09 -6.60
CA LEU A 288 -3.46 -6.13 -6.99
C LEU A 288 -4.11 -5.06 -7.87
N ARG A 289 -3.85 -3.78 -7.56
CA ARG A 289 -4.14 -2.66 -8.47
C ARG A 289 -2.89 -1.86 -8.76
N ARG A 290 -2.72 -1.51 -10.02
CA ARG A 290 -1.68 -0.60 -10.50
C ARG A 290 -2.33 0.72 -10.88
N TYR A 291 -1.79 1.81 -10.37
CA TYR A 291 -2.21 3.17 -10.66
C TYR A 291 -1.08 3.89 -11.38
N GLU A 292 -1.36 4.51 -12.53
CA GLU A 292 -0.43 5.42 -13.20
C GLU A 292 -1.00 6.84 -13.11
N PHE A 293 -0.18 7.80 -12.68
CA PHE A 293 -0.60 9.17 -12.47
C PHE A 293 0.06 10.12 -13.48
N TYR A 294 -0.71 11.07 -13.99
CA TYR A 294 -0.26 12.08 -14.96
C TYR A 294 -0.81 13.45 -14.58
N LYS A 295 -0.03 14.51 -14.84
CA LYS A 295 -0.54 15.89 -14.76
C LYS A 295 -1.68 16.07 -15.76
N PHE A 296 -2.67 16.86 -15.41
CA PHE A 296 -3.59 17.41 -16.40
C PHE A 296 -2.87 18.46 -17.24
N SER A 297 -3.02 18.42 -18.56
CA SER A 297 -2.45 19.41 -19.50
C SER A 297 -3.51 20.12 -20.35
N GLY A 298 -4.79 19.92 -20.02
CA GLY A 298 -5.89 20.65 -20.63
C GLY A 298 -6.01 22.06 -20.08
N SER A 299 -7.14 22.71 -20.35
CA SER A 299 -7.43 24.06 -19.86
C SER A 299 -8.25 24.01 -18.59
N TYR A 300 -8.06 25.00 -17.71
CA TYR A 300 -8.92 25.21 -16.55
C TYR A 300 -9.85 26.38 -16.80
N ASP A 301 -10.99 26.39 -16.12
CA ASP A 301 -11.79 27.61 -15.95
C ASP A 301 -10.97 28.64 -15.16
N GLU A 302 -10.93 29.88 -15.64
CA GLU A 302 -10.09 30.93 -15.05
C GLU A 302 -10.59 31.41 -13.67
N GLU A 303 -11.87 31.25 -13.36
CA GLU A 303 -12.49 31.70 -12.11
C GLU A 303 -12.56 30.57 -11.07
N THR A 304 -13.00 29.38 -11.47
CA THR A 304 -13.23 28.26 -10.55
C THR A 304 -12.05 27.30 -10.46
N HIS A 305 -11.14 27.33 -11.45
CA HIS A 305 -10.07 26.34 -11.63
C HIS A 305 -10.57 24.93 -11.96
N GLU A 306 -11.81 24.77 -12.40
CA GLU A 306 -12.36 23.47 -12.84
C GLU A 306 -11.71 23.01 -14.16
N ALA A 307 -11.38 21.72 -14.28
CA ALA A 307 -10.83 21.17 -15.52
C ALA A 307 -11.88 21.20 -16.65
N LEU A 308 -11.49 21.73 -17.81
CA LEU A 308 -12.35 21.87 -18.99
C LEU A 308 -11.97 20.84 -20.06
N PHE A 309 -13.00 20.25 -20.66
CA PHE A 309 -12.85 19.24 -21.72
C PHE A 309 -13.39 19.74 -23.06
N ALA A 310 -12.73 19.33 -24.14
CA ALA A 310 -13.25 19.54 -25.49
C ALA A 310 -14.49 18.65 -25.74
N PRO A 311 -15.39 19.03 -26.67
CA PRO A 311 -16.60 18.25 -26.96
C PRO A 311 -16.29 16.79 -27.30
N GLY A 312 -16.96 15.87 -26.61
CA GLY A 312 -16.76 14.42 -26.77
C GLY A 312 -15.76 13.80 -25.81
N PHE A 313 -15.10 14.61 -24.97
CA PHE A 313 -14.21 14.18 -23.89
C PHE A 313 -14.81 14.52 -22.52
N GLY A 314 -14.24 13.96 -21.46
CA GLY A 314 -14.72 14.14 -20.11
C GLY A 314 -13.82 13.47 -19.07
N ASP A 315 -14.27 13.47 -17.82
CA ASP A 315 -13.57 12.95 -16.63
C ASP A 315 -13.16 11.47 -16.68
N SER A 316 -13.72 10.69 -17.60
CA SER A 316 -13.41 9.26 -17.82
C SER A 316 -12.92 8.96 -19.23
N HIS A 317 -12.80 10.00 -20.06
CA HIS A 317 -12.40 9.92 -21.46
C HIS A 317 -11.49 11.10 -21.81
N PRO A 318 -10.18 11.01 -21.53
CA PRO A 318 -9.25 12.12 -21.76
C PRO A 318 -9.18 12.51 -23.23
N GLY A 319 -9.11 13.81 -23.49
CA GLY A 319 -8.79 14.38 -24.79
C GLY A 319 -7.33 14.13 -25.21
N PRO A 320 -7.01 14.28 -26.51
CA PRO A 320 -5.66 14.05 -27.03
C PRO A 320 -4.57 14.93 -26.39
N THR A 321 -4.97 16.04 -25.77
CA THR A 321 -4.08 17.05 -25.16
C THR A 321 -4.26 17.16 -23.65
N ASP A 322 -5.09 16.32 -23.02
CA ASP A 322 -5.45 16.48 -21.61
C ASP A 322 -4.48 15.72 -20.69
N ILE A 323 -3.74 14.77 -21.24
CA ILE A 323 -2.75 13.96 -20.52
C ILE A 323 -1.37 14.61 -20.63
N GLY A 324 -0.88 15.09 -19.50
CA GLY A 324 0.41 15.75 -19.36
C GLY A 324 1.51 14.81 -18.88
N THR A 325 2.48 15.40 -18.21
CA THR A 325 3.68 14.71 -17.70
C THR A 325 3.33 13.59 -16.74
N TYR A 326 3.94 12.43 -16.93
CA TYR A 326 3.87 11.31 -16.00
C TYR A 326 4.46 11.69 -14.64
N LEU A 327 3.69 11.45 -13.57
CA LEU A 327 4.05 11.79 -12.18
C LEU A 327 4.69 10.61 -11.45
N GLY A 328 4.20 9.40 -11.71
CA GLY A 328 4.59 8.18 -11.01
C GLY A 328 3.57 7.07 -11.20
N ALA A 329 3.90 5.89 -10.66
CA ALA A 329 2.96 4.78 -10.58
C ALA A 329 3.04 4.15 -9.21
N GLN A 330 1.92 3.58 -8.78
CA GLN A 330 1.78 2.86 -7.54
C GLN A 330 1.12 1.52 -7.78
N ASN A 331 1.79 0.45 -7.38
CA ASN A 331 1.14 -0.82 -7.16
C ASN A 331 0.68 -0.88 -5.72
N GLY A 332 -0.60 -1.19 -5.52
CA GLY A 332 -1.08 -1.54 -4.21
C GLY A 332 -1.86 -2.84 -4.21
N ALA A 333 -1.83 -3.54 -3.09
CA ALA A 333 -2.49 -4.81 -2.96
C ALA A 333 -3.17 -4.99 -1.62
N VAL A 334 -4.20 -5.84 -1.63
CA VAL A 334 -4.96 -6.24 -0.45
C VAL A 334 -4.92 -7.76 -0.34
N ASN A 335 -4.37 -8.28 0.75
CA ASN A 335 -4.51 -9.70 1.10
C ASN A 335 -5.82 -9.91 1.88
N LEU A 336 -6.72 -10.75 1.37
CA LEU A 336 -8.10 -10.86 1.87
C LEU A 336 -8.27 -11.83 3.03
N ASN A 337 -7.32 -12.75 3.21
CA ASN A 337 -7.36 -13.77 4.27
C ASN A 337 -5.93 -14.17 4.66
N MET A 338 -5.21 -13.34 5.41
CA MET A 338 -4.03 -13.86 6.11
C MET A 338 -4.52 -14.65 7.32
N VAL A 339 -4.36 -15.97 7.27
CA VAL A 339 -4.42 -16.81 8.47
C VAL A 339 -3.39 -16.22 9.45
N ALA A 340 -3.86 -15.71 10.58
CA ALA A 340 -2.99 -15.28 11.66
C ALA A 340 -1.99 -16.41 11.94
N VAL A 341 -0.69 -16.14 11.80
CA VAL A 341 0.32 -17.06 12.31
C VAL A 341 0.01 -17.20 13.79
N PRO A 342 -0.40 -18.38 14.29
CA PRO A 342 -0.84 -18.47 15.67
C PRO A 342 0.34 -18.09 16.54
N GLU A 343 0.17 -17.07 17.38
CA GLU A 343 1.12 -16.68 18.41
C GLU A 343 1.58 -17.96 19.15
N PRO A 344 2.87 -18.09 19.52
CA PRO A 344 3.40 -19.29 20.17
C PRO A 344 2.56 -19.78 21.36
N GLU A 345 1.89 -18.85 22.04
CA GLU A 345 0.97 -19.11 23.15
C GLU A 345 -0.27 -19.92 22.75
N SER A 346 -0.78 -19.76 21.53
CA SER A 346 -1.92 -20.53 20.99
C SER A 346 -1.55 -22.00 20.77
N TRP A 347 -0.33 -22.27 20.29
CA TRP A 347 0.21 -23.63 20.18
C TRP A 347 0.47 -24.24 21.55
N ALA A 348 0.98 -23.46 22.49
CA ALA A 348 1.20 -23.91 23.86
C ALA A 348 -0.12 -24.30 24.56
N LEU A 349 -1.18 -23.50 24.39
CA LEU A 349 -2.51 -23.79 24.93
C LEU A 349 -3.15 -25.02 24.28
N MET A 350 -3.02 -25.17 22.95
CA MET A 350 -3.53 -26.36 22.25
C MET A 350 -2.80 -27.63 22.72
N LEU A 351 -1.47 -27.58 22.80
CA LEU A 351 -0.66 -28.71 23.27
C LEU A 351 -0.93 -29.03 24.74
N ALA A 352 -1.11 -28.02 25.59
CA ALA A 352 -1.52 -28.22 26.98
C ALA A 352 -2.90 -28.87 27.09
N GLY A 353 -3.86 -28.44 26.27
CA GLY A 353 -5.20 -29.03 26.21
C GLY A 353 -5.19 -30.48 25.77
N LEU A 354 -4.44 -30.80 24.70
CA LEU A 354 -4.27 -32.18 24.22
C LEU A 354 -3.53 -33.07 25.24
N GLY A 355 -2.53 -32.51 25.93
CA GLY A 355 -1.82 -33.18 27.02
C GLY A 355 -2.73 -33.53 28.21
N ALA A 356 -3.63 -32.63 28.59
CA ALA A 356 -4.60 -32.86 29.66
C ALA A 356 -5.61 -33.97 29.29
N ILE A 357 -6.08 -33.99 28.04
CA ILE A 357 -6.98 -35.03 27.53
C ILE A 357 -6.27 -36.40 27.52
N GLY A 358 -5.04 -36.47 27.02
CA GLY A 358 -4.24 -37.71 27.02
C GLY A 358 -4.01 -38.27 28.42
N TRP A 359 -3.77 -37.40 29.40
CA TRP A 359 -3.61 -37.80 30.81
C TRP A 359 -4.91 -38.32 31.43
N LEU A 360 -6.05 -37.70 31.13
CA LEU A 360 -7.36 -38.14 31.61
C LEU A 360 -7.77 -39.49 31.03
N VAL A 361 -7.48 -39.76 29.75
CA VAL A 361 -7.74 -41.05 29.11
C VAL A 361 -6.87 -42.15 29.72
N ARG A 362 -5.58 -41.85 29.98
CA ARG A 362 -4.64 -42.81 30.56
C ARG A 362 -4.96 -43.18 32.01
N ARG A 363 -5.67 -42.33 32.76
CA ARG A 363 -6.14 -42.62 34.12
C ARG A 363 -7.41 -43.48 34.18
N ARG A 364 -8.09 -43.68 33.04
CA ARG A 364 -9.32 -44.47 32.94
C ARG A 364 -9.12 -45.83 32.27
N ALA A 365 -7.91 -46.14 31.81
CA ALA A 365 -7.48 -47.46 31.33
C ALA A 365 -6.66 -48.16 32.41
#